data_AF-A0A9D9TRV7-F1
#
_entry.id   AF-A0A9D9TRV7-F1
#
_cell.length_a   1.000
_cell.length_b   1.000
_cell.length_c   1.000
_cell.angle_alpha   90.00
_cell.angle_beta   90.00
_cell.angle_gamma   90.00
#
_symmetry.space_group_name_H-M   'P 1'
#
loop_
_entity.id
_entity.type
_entity.pdbx_description
1 polymer ?
#
loop_
_entity_poly.entity_id
_entity_poly.type
_entity_poly.pdbx_seq_one_letter_code
_entity_poly.pdbx_strand_id
1 'polypeptide(L)'
;EFVTNNFELSAEKIAIIYKKRWQIELLFKQLKQNFPLKYFLGDNENAIEIQIWAAMLANLLITLAKSKLKRSWAFSNLVSVIRQQLMNYIDMYGFLEDPEESWRAIIKENKDKYKYSLFPE
;
A
#
# COMPACT_ATOMS: atom_id res chain seq x y z
N GLU A 1 -29.57 7.68 -20.21
CA GLU A 1 -30.67 7.54 -19.23
C GLU A 1 -30.14 6.73 -18.05
N PHE A 2 -30.39 7.16 -16.80
CA PHE A 2 -29.95 6.44 -15.59
C PHE A 2 -31.14 5.75 -14.96
N VAL A 3 -31.04 4.44 -14.74
CA VAL A 3 -32.07 3.65 -14.04
C VAL A 3 -31.60 3.40 -12.62
N THR A 4 -32.46 3.69 -11.63
CA THR A 4 -32.17 3.45 -10.22
C THR A 4 -33.41 2.90 -9.53
N ASN A 5 -33.22 2.05 -8.54
CA ASN A 5 -34.26 1.59 -7.62
C ASN A 5 -34.42 2.52 -6.40
N ASN A 6 -33.57 3.53 -6.28
CA ASN A 6 -33.61 4.51 -5.19
C ASN A 6 -34.41 5.74 -5.59
N PHE A 7 -35.59 5.90 -5.00
CA PHE A 7 -36.52 7.02 -5.24
C PHE A 7 -36.34 8.19 -4.25
N GLU A 8 -35.52 8.03 -3.21
CA GLU A 8 -35.29 9.05 -2.18
C GLU A 8 -34.21 10.06 -2.60
N LEU A 9 -33.26 9.62 -3.43
CA LEU A 9 -32.16 10.45 -3.91
C LEU A 9 -32.58 11.30 -5.11
N SER A 10 -32.15 12.57 -5.12
CA SER A 10 -32.33 13.43 -6.28
C SER A 10 -31.58 12.91 -7.51
N ALA A 11 -32.10 13.20 -8.70
CA ALA A 11 -31.48 12.80 -9.97
C ALA A 11 -30.01 13.23 -10.09
N GLU A 12 -29.67 14.42 -9.57
CA GLU A 12 -28.30 14.93 -9.52
C GLU A 12 -27.38 14.04 -8.66
N LYS A 13 -27.83 13.62 -7.47
CA LYS A 13 -27.06 12.71 -6.60
C LYS A 13 -26.85 11.35 -7.27
N ILE A 14 -27.87 10.82 -7.96
CA ILE A 14 -27.77 9.55 -8.70
C ILE A 14 -26.72 9.67 -9.81
N ALA A 15 -26.71 10.77 -10.58
CA ALA A 15 -25.71 11.01 -11.60
C ALA A 15 -24.29 11.12 -11.01
N ILE A 16 -24.11 11.78 -9.86
CA ILE A 16 -22.82 11.87 -9.16
C ILE A 16 -22.35 10.50 -8.68
N ILE A 17 -23.23 9.68 -8.10
CA ILE A 17 -22.89 8.31 -7.68
C ILE A 17 -22.49 7.47 -8.89
N TYR A 18 -23.23 7.55 -9.99
CA TYR A 18 -22.89 6.83 -11.21
C TYR A 18 -21.55 7.29 -11.80
N LYS A 19 -21.20 8.57 -11.69
CA LYS A 19 -19.88 9.08 -12.08
C LYS A 19 -18.75 8.41 -11.29
N LYS A 20 -18.96 8.06 -10.02
CA LYS A 20 -17.99 7.33 -9.19
C LYS A 20 -17.80 5.87 -9.62
N ARG A 21 -18.64 5.31 -10.49
CA ARG A 21 -18.50 3.92 -11.00
C ARG A 21 -17.11 3.65 -11.57
N TRP A 22 -16.51 4.62 -12.26
CA TRP A 22 -15.16 4.51 -12.83
C TRP A 22 -14.04 4.32 -11.78
N GLN A 23 -14.29 4.64 -10.51
CA GLN A 23 -13.30 4.44 -9.45
C GLN A 23 -12.95 2.96 -9.26
N ILE A 24 -13.89 2.05 -9.53
CA ILE A 24 -13.63 0.60 -9.44
C ILE A 24 -12.63 0.14 -10.52
N GLU A 25 -12.66 0.75 -11.71
CA GLU A 25 -11.72 0.43 -12.78
C GLU A 25 -10.32 0.91 -12.43
N LEU A 26 -10.21 2.08 -11.79
CA LEU A 26 -8.92 2.56 -11.27
C LEU A 26 -8.37 1.63 -10.18
N LEU A 27 -9.22 1.14 -9.27
CA LEU A 27 -8.84 0.14 -8.27
C LEU A 27 -8.31 -1.14 -8.94
N PHE A 28 -9.04 -1.70 -9.90
CA PHE A 28 -8.59 -2.90 -10.61
C PHE A 28 -7.32 -2.66 -11.43
N LYS A 29 -7.15 -1.48 -12.02
CA LYS A 29 -5.92 -1.08 -12.70
C LYS A 29 -4.74 -1.06 -11.72
N GLN A 30 -4.91 -0.45 -10.55
CA GLN A 30 -3.89 -0.41 -9.51
C GLN A 30 -3.53 -1.82 -9.03
N LEU A 31 -4.53 -2.68 -8.81
CA LEU A 31 -4.32 -4.04 -8.35
C LEU A 31 -3.52 -4.86 -9.38
N LYS A 32 -3.94 -4.84 -10.65
CA LYS A 32 -3.26 -5.57 -11.74
C LYS A 32 -1.85 -5.05 -12.03
N GLN A 33 -1.60 -3.74 -11.89
CA GLN A 33 -0.30 -3.13 -12.17
C GLN A 33 0.72 -3.37 -11.05
N ASN A 34 0.31 -3.23 -9.79
CA ASN A 34 1.22 -3.30 -8.65
C ASN A 34 1.38 -4.72 -8.09
N PHE A 35 0.39 -5.59 -8.30
CA PHE A 35 0.38 -6.98 -7.84
C PHE A 35 0.20 -7.92 -9.03
N PRO A 36 1.24 -8.13 -9.85
CA PRO A 36 1.14 -9.05 -10.98
C PRO A 36 0.95 -10.48 -10.47
N LEU A 37 -0.27 -11.00 -10.58
CA LEU A 37 -0.65 -12.40 -10.31
C LEU A 37 -0.10 -13.35 -11.41
N LYS A 38 1.17 -13.21 -11.77
CA LYS A 38 1.83 -14.02 -12.82
C LYS A 38 2.23 -15.40 -12.34
N TYR A 39 2.48 -15.53 -11.04
CA TYR A 39 2.91 -16.78 -10.41
C TYR A 39 1.98 -17.04 -9.23
N PHE A 40 1.14 -18.07 -9.37
CA PHE A 40 0.31 -18.56 -8.29
C PHE A 40 1.19 -19.41 -7.35
N LEU A 41 0.99 -19.28 -6.04
CA LEU A 41 1.75 -20.05 -5.04
C LEU A 41 1.23 -21.49 -4.92
N GLY A 42 0.12 -21.81 -5.59
CA GLY A 42 -0.43 -23.15 -5.71
C GLY A 42 -1.49 -23.21 -6.81
N ASP A 43 -1.70 -24.41 -7.36
CA ASP A 43 -2.58 -24.65 -8.50
C ASP A 43 -4.03 -24.99 -8.11
N ASN A 44 -4.41 -24.75 -6.84
CA ASN A 44 -5.77 -24.99 -6.32
C ASN A 44 -6.59 -23.69 -6.37
N GLU A 45 -7.89 -23.80 -6.66
CA GLU A 45 -8.86 -22.69 -6.67
C GLU A 45 -8.81 -21.89 -5.36
N ASN A 46 -8.83 -22.56 -4.21
CA ASN A 46 -8.74 -21.91 -2.91
C ASN A 46 -7.44 -21.11 -2.73
N ALA A 47 -6.32 -21.60 -3.27
CA ALA A 47 -5.05 -20.91 -3.18
C ALA A 47 -5.07 -19.61 -4.00
N ILE A 48 -5.70 -19.65 -5.18
CA ILE A 48 -5.90 -18.47 -6.03
C ILE A 48 -6.83 -17.46 -5.34
N GLU A 49 -7.94 -17.90 -4.76
CA GLU A 49 -8.86 -17.02 -4.04
C GLU A 49 -8.16 -16.30 -2.87
N ILE A 50 -7.41 -17.04 -2.04
CA ILE A 50 -6.66 -16.47 -0.92
C ILE A 50 -5.65 -15.43 -1.42
N GLN A 51 -4.96 -15.68 -2.53
CA GLN A 51 -4.03 -14.71 -3.12
C GLN A 51 -4.72 -13.43 -3.59
N ILE A 52 -5.90 -13.54 -4.19
CA ILE A 52 -6.70 -12.37 -4.60
C ILE A 52 -7.10 -11.55 -3.37
N TRP A 53 -7.62 -12.21 -2.32
CA TRP A 53 -7.98 -11.55 -1.07
C TRP A 53 -6.78 -10.86 -0.40
N ALA A 54 -5.62 -11.52 -0.38
CA ALA A 54 -4.38 -10.94 0.16
C ALA A 54 -3.94 -9.70 -0.62
N ALA A 55 -4.01 -9.72 -1.96
CA ALA A 55 -3.68 -8.57 -2.79
C ALA A 55 -4.63 -7.39 -2.54
N MET A 56 -5.94 -7.65 -2.39
CA MET A 56 -6.93 -6.64 -2.03
C MET A 56 -6.66 -6.02 -0.66
N LEU A 57 -6.33 -6.85 0.34
CA LEU A 57 -5.98 -6.39 1.69
C LEU A 57 -4.72 -5.53 1.68
N ALA A 58 -3.66 -5.98 0.99
CA ALA A 58 -2.43 -5.21 0.85
C ALA A 58 -2.68 -3.84 0.19
N ASN A 59 -3.47 -3.80 -0.87
CA ASN A 59 -3.83 -2.55 -1.54
C ASN A 59 -4.58 -1.58 -0.62
N LEU A 60 -5.50 -2.10 0.22
CA LEU A 60 -6.21 -1.31 1.23
C LEU A 60 -5.24 -0.73 2.27
N LEU A 61 -4.37 -1.56 2.84
CA LEU A 61 -3.40 -1.13 3.85
C LEU A 61 -2.45 -0.04 3.32
N ILE A 62 -1.96 -0.20 2.09
CA ILE A 62 -1.09 0.80 1.45
C ILE A 62 -1.84 2.10 1.19
N THR A 63 -3.13 2.03 0.82
CA THR A 63 -3.97 3.21 0.64
C THR A 63 -4.20 3.95 1.95
N LEU A 64 -4.44 3.23 3.05
CA LEU A 64 -4.55 3.81 4.38
C LEU A 64 -3.24 4.43 4.86
N ALA A 65 -2.11 3.74 4.64
CA ALA A 65 -0.78 4.27 4.94
C ALA A 65 -0.55 5.57 4.16
N LYS A 66 -0.81 5.57 2.85
CA LYS A 66 -0.70 6.77 2.00
C LYS A 66 -1.56 7.93 2.52
N SER A 67 -2.77 7.66 3.01
CA SER A 67 -3.66 8.70 3.55
C SER A 67 -3.14 9.34 4.82
N LYS A 68 -2.29 8.66 5.59
CA LYS A 68 -1.67 9.19 6.82
C LYS A 68 -0.38 9.95 6.56
N LEU A 69 0.30 9.69 5.43
CA LEU A 69 1.54 10.37 5.06
C LEU A 69 1.26 11.81 4.65
N LYS A 70 2.10 12.74 5.13
CA LYS A 70 2.05 14.16 4.75
C LYS A 70 2.58 14.42 3.33
N ARG A 71 3.47 13.55 2.84
CA ARG A 71 4.09 13.67 1.50
C ARG A 71 3.25 12.99 0.42
N SER A 72 3.15 13.62 -0.74
CA SER A 72 2.44 13.05 -1.89
C SER A 72 3.31 12.00 -2.61
N TRP A 73 3.24 10.76 -2.16
CA TRP A 73 3.91 9.65 -2.83
C TRP A 73 3.06 9.11 -4.00
N ALA A 74 3.73 8.80 -5.12
CA ALA A 74 3.15 7.97 -6.17
C ALA A 74 2.87 6.57 -5.59
N PHE A 75 1.70 6.00 -5.90
CA PHE A 75 1.27 4.74 -5.30
C PHE A 75 2.23 3.57 -5.62
N SER A 76 2.69 3.48 -6.87
CA SER A 76 3.65 2.45 -7.31
C SER A 76 4.98 2.52 -6.56
N ASN A 77 5.47 3.74 -6.28
CA ASN A 77 6.71 3.95 -5.54
C ASN A 77 6.54 3.50 -4.09
N LEU A 78 5.42 3.86 -3.48
CA LEU A 78 5.07 3.45 -2.12
C LEU A 78 5.03 1.91 -2.00
N VAL A 79 4.33 1.23 -2.90
CA VAL A 79 4.29 -0.25 -2.94
C VAL A 79 5.70 -0.84 -3.08
N SER A 80 6.52 -0.27 -3.97
CA SER A 80 7.88 -0.77 -4.22
C SER A 80 8.79 -0.61 -3.01
N VAL A 81 8.72 0.53 -2.31
CA VAL A 81 9.49 0.80 -1.10
C VAL A 81 9.06 -0.11 0.04
N ILE A 82 7.74 -0.26 0.27
CA ILE A 82 7.20 -1.16 1.29
C ILE A 82 7.65 -2.60 1.01
N ARG A 83 7.65 -3.01 -0.26
CA ARG A 83 8.16 -4.33 -0.66
C ARG A 83 9.64 -4.52 -0.31
N GLN A 84 10.48 -3.51 -0.45
CA GLN A 84 11.91 -3.59 -0.11
C GLN A 84 12.15 -3.53 1.40
N GLN A 85 11.34 -2.75 2.12
CA GLN A 85 11.49 -2.53 3.56
C GLN A 85 10.75 -3.57 4.42
N LEU A 86 9.97 -4.46 3.82
CA LEU A 86 9.18 -5.49 4.52
C LEU A 86 10.01 -6.38 5.46
N MET A 87 11.27 -6.61 5.13
CA MET A 87 12.19 -7.44 5.92
C MET A 87 13.04 -6.62 6.90
N ASN A 88 12.94 -5.29 6.87
CA ASN A 88 13.71 -4.41 7.72
C ASN A 88 12.87 -4.00 8.93
N TYR A 89 13.46 -4.08 10.13
CA TYR A 89 12.82 -3.62 11.37
C TYR A 89 12.97 -2.09 11.50
N ILE A 90 12.30 -1.35 10.64
CA ILE A 90 12.31 0.12 10.61
C ILE A 90 10.88 0.63 10.78
N ASP A 91 10.72 1.72 11.53
CA ASP A 91 9.43 2.42 11.58
C ASP A 91 9.05 2.92 10.18
N MET A 92 8.00 2.33 9.64
CA MET A 92 7.54 2.55 8.28
C MET A 92 7.10 4.00 8.06
N TYR A 93 6.44 4.62 9.05
CA TYR A 93 5.93 5.98 8.90
C TYR A 93 7.07 7.01 8.93
N GLY A 94 7.99 6.90 9.89
CA GLY A 94 9.20 7.72 9.93
C GLY A 94 10.03 7.59 8.65
N PHE A 95 10.21 6.36 8.16
CA PHE A 95 10.94 6.11 6.91
C PHE A 95 10.29 6.74 5.68
N LEU A 96 8.97 6.70 5.59
CA LEU A 96 8.24 7.24 4.44
C LEU A 96 8.08 8.76 4.48
N GLU A 97 8.19 9.39 5.64
CA GLU A 97 8.24 10.84 5.79
C GLU A 97 9.66 11.38 5.51
N ASP A 98 10.68 10.81 6.16
CA ASP A 98 12.09 11.13 5.95
C ASP A 98 12.97 9.86 5.94
N PRO A 99 13.29 9.34 4.72
CA PRO A 99 14.15 8.18 4.57
C PRO A 99 15.57 8.41 5.08
N GLU A 100 16.12 9.62 4.94
CA GLU A 100 17.51 9.91 5.31
C GLU A 100 17.68 9.99 6.82
N GLU A 101 16.76 10.67 7.51
CA GLU A 101 16.80 10.80 8.96
C GLU A 101 16.66 9.43 9.63
N SER A 102 15.78 8.58 9.11
CA SER A 102 15.58 7.21 9.57
C SER A 102 16.86 6.37 9.46
N TRP A 103 17.58 6.45 8.33
CA TRP A 103 18.87 5.76 8.18
C TRP A 103 19.95 6.31 9.10
N ARG A 104 20.01 7.64 9.28
CA ARG A 104 20.99 8.28 10.18
C ARG A 104 20.76 7.86 11.63
N ALA A 105 19.51 7.71 12.07
CA ALA A 105 19.17 7.22 13.40
C ALA A 105 19.69 5.79 13.62
N ILE A 106 19.48 4.89 12.67
CA ILE A 106 19.95 3.49 12.73
C ILE A 106 21.48 3.43 12.74
N ILE A 107 22.16 4.23 11.92
CA ILE A 107 23.64 4.29 11.89
C ILE A 107 24.18 4.78 13.24
N LYS A 108 23.51 5.78 13.84
CA LYS A 108 23.90 6.31 15.15
C LYS A 108 23.72 5.26 16.25
N GLU A 109 22.57 4.59 16.29
CA GLU A 109 22.29 3.52 17.25
C GLU A 109 23.28 2.36 17.12
N ASN A 110 23.58 1.94 15.90
CA ASN A 110 24.59 0.92 15.65
C ASN A 110 25.99 1.37 16.11
N LYS A 111 26.40 2.60 15.81
CA LYS A 111 27.67 3.16 16.31
C LYS A 111 27.73 3.16 17.84
N ASP A 112 26.66 3.53 18.52
CA ASP A 112 26.59 3.53 19.99
C ASP A 112 26.63 2.11 20.56
N LYS A 113 26.06 1.12 19.86
CA LYS A 113 26.12 -0.30 20.24
C LYS A 113 27.54 -0.88 20.11
N TYR A 114 28.25 -0.55 19.04
CA TYR A 114 29.64 -1.00 18.86
C TYR A 114 30.66 -0.20 19.68
N LYS A 115 30.31 1.00 20.14
CA LYS A 115 31.17 1.83 21.02
C LYS A 115 31.57 1.11 22.32
N TYR A 116 30.70 0.23 22.83
CA TYR A 116 30.96 -0.57 24.03
C TYR A 116 31.18 -2.06 23.73
N SER A 117 31.33 -2.43 22.45
CA SER A 117 31.65 -3.79 22.06
C SER A 117 33.10 -4.11 22.40
N LEU A 118 33.32 -5.29 23.00
CA LEU A 118 34.65 -5.84 23.25
C LEU A 118 35.43 -6.14 21.97
N PHE A 119 34.73 -6.24 20.84
CA PHE A 119 35.30 -6.38 19.50
C PHE A 119 34.77 -5.22 18.65
N PRO A 120 35.45 -4.07 18.65
CA PRO A 120 35.20 -3.02 17.68
C PRO A 120 35.81 -3.43 16.33
N GLU A 121 35.05 -3.27 15.24
CA GLU A 121 35.60 -3.29 13.86
C GLU A 121 36.37 -2.00 13.55
#